data_AF-A0A3N9W789-F1
#
_entry.id   AF-A0A3N9W789-F1
#
_cell.length_a   1.000
_cell.length_b   1.000
_cell.length_c   1.000
_cell.angle_alpha   90.00
_cell.angle_beta   90.00
_cell.angle_gamma   90.00
#
_symmetry.space_group_name_H-M   'P 1'
#
loop_
_entity.id
_entity.type
_entity.pdbx_description
1 polymer ?
#
loop_
_entity_poly.entity_id
_entity_poly.type
_entity_poly.pdbx_seq_one_letter_code
_entity_poly.pdbx_strand_id
1 'polypeptide(L)'
;RRVFEILNFKCEFVDDLAPTMLRRKECRQGAKAIIERNLELAIERGQIPPTTDIRRAAIGLFSYIDGLIINWSMEPDSYSLAEQAGALIDIFIDGLRQRVTSYSE
;
A
#
# COMPACT_ATOMS: atom_id res chain seq x y z
N ARG A 1 -16.47 7.58 -9.40
CA ARG A 1 -16.77 6.16 -9.71
C ARG A 1 -16.12 5.73 -11.04
N ARG A 2 -16.53 6.28 -12.19
CA ARG A 2 -15.94 5.96 -13.52
C ARG A 2 -14.42 6.15 -13.66
N VAL A 3 -13.84 7.16 -12.99
CA VAL A 3 -12.38 7.42 -13.06
C VAL A 3 -11.55 6.32 -12.39
N PHE A 4 -12.06 5.71 -11.31
CA PHE A 4 -11.35 4.61 -10.62
C PHE A 4 -11.45 3.29 -11.38
N GLU A 5 -12.60 3.00 -12.01
CA GLU A 5 -12.77 1.82 -12.89
C GLU A 5 -11.89 1.91 -14.16
N ILE A 6 -11.79 3.10 -14.76
CA ILE A 6 -10.91 3.32 -15.93
C ILE A 6 -9.43 3.21 -15.54
N LEU A 7 -9.04 3.72 -14.36
CA LEU A 7 -7.66 3.59 -13.88
C LEU A 7 -7.27 2.13 -13.56
N ASN A 8 -8.20 1.33 -13.03
CA ASN A 8 -7.93 -0.01 -12.53
C ASN A 8 -8.22 -1.16 -13.52
N PHE A 9 -9.14 -1.01 -14.49
CA PHE A 9 -9.58 -2.15 -15.33
C PHE A 9 -9.65 -1.93 -16.85
N LYS A 10 -9.47 -0.71 -17.38
CA LYS A 10 -9.43 -0.49 -18.84
C LYS A 10 -8.12 0.15 -19.30
N CYS A 11 -7.12 -0.69 -19.58
CA CYS A 11 -6.14 -0.40 -20.63
C CYS A 11 -6.74 -0.85 -21.97
N GLU A 12 -7.67 -0.08 -22.53
CA GLU A 12 -8.03 -0.25 -23.94
C GLU A 12 -6.95 0.45 -24.78
N PHE A 13 -6.08 -0.38 -25.35
CA PHE A 13 -5.12 -0.16 -26.45
C PHE A 13 -5.23 1.19 -27.21
N VAL A 14 -4.19 2.04 -27.13
CA VAL A 14 -3.60 2.84 -28.25
C VAL A 14 -2.20 3.30 -27.78
N ASP A 15 -1.23 3.46 -28.69
CA ASP A 15 0.17 3.91 -28.52
C ASP A 15 0.43 5.22 -27.69
N ASP A 16 -0.60 5.77 -27.04
CA ASP A 16 -0.57 6.98 -26.18
C ASP A 16 -0.42 6.64 -24.67
N LEU A 17 -0.18 5.35 -24.34
CA LEU A 17 -0.12 4.84 -22.96
C LEU A 17 1.18 5.14 -22.23
N ALA A 18 2.29 5.37 -22.95
CA ALA A 18 3.61 5.59 -22.36
C ALA A 18 3.66 6.71 -21.31
N PRO A 19 3.14 7.93 -21.56
CA PRO A 19 3.12 9.00 -20.56
C PRO A 19 2.17 8.68 -19.38
N THR A 20 1.07 7.98 -19.62
CA THR A 20 0.14 7.59 -18.55
C THR A 20 0.74 6.52 -17.63
N MET A 21 1.45 5.55 -18.19
CA MET A 21 2.18 4.53 -17.43
C MET A 21 3.35 5.13 -16.64
N LEU A 22 4.09 6.07 -17.24
CA LEU A 22 5.16 6.79 -16.56
C LEU A 22 4.62 7.57 -15.37
N ARG A 23 3.55 8.34 -15.55
CA ARG A 23 2.90 9.08 -14.47
C ARG A 23 2.38 8.15 -13.36
N ARG A 24 1.81 7.00 -13.71
CA ARG A 24 1.40 5.98 -12.72
C ARG A 24 2.60 5.45 -11.94
N LYS A 25 3.71 5.18 -12.62
CA LYS A 25 4.96 4.73 -11.99
C LYS A 25 5.50 5.78 -11.03
N GLU A 26 5.54 7.05 -11.44
CA GLU A 26 5.97 8.18 -10.61
C GLU A 26 5.08 8.35 -9.38
N CYS A 27 3.75 8.32 -9.54
CA CYS A 27 2.82 8.37 -8.40
C CYS A 27 3.05 7.19 -7.44
N ARG A 28 3.25 5.97 -7.95
CA ARG A 28 3.54 4.79 -7.10
C ARG A 28 4.88 4.92 -6.38
N GLN A 29 5.91 5.47 -7.04
CA GLN A 29 7.21 5.76 -6.41
C GLN A 29 7.09 6.83 -5.34
N GLY A 30 6.36 7.92 -5.59
CA GLY A 30 6.09 8.97 -4.61
C GLY A 30 5.32 8.45 -3.40
N ALA A 31 4.29 7.64 -3.61
CA ALA A 31 3.53 7.01 -2.52
C ALA A 31 4.43 6.10 -1.66
N LYS A 32 5.30 5.30 -2.29
CA LYS A 32 6.27 4.46 -1.57
C LYS A 32 7.26 5.30 -0.76
N ALA A 33 7.78 6.39 -1.32
CA ALA A 33 8.69 7.28 -0.58
C ALA A 33 8.02 7.91 0.65
N ILE A 34 6.74 8.29 0.55
CA ILE A 34 5.95 8.78 1.69
C ILE A 34 5.81 7.67 2.75
N ILE A 35 5.53 6.43 2.34
CA ILE A 35 5.43 5.29 3.25
C ILE A 35 6.76 5.02 3.95
N GLU A 36 7.87 4.96 3.20
CA GLU A 36 9.22 4.77 3.76
C GLU A 36 9.52 5.83 4.81
N ARG A 37 9.25 7.11 4.51
CA ARG A 37 9.45 8.21 5.45
C ARG A 37 8.62 8.06 6.72
N ASN A 38 7.36 7.63 6.61
CA ASN A 38 6.51 7.41 7.77
C ASN A 38 6.98 6.22 8.63
N LEU A 39 7.52 5.17 8.01
CA LEU A 39 8.09 4.03 8.72
C LEU A 39 9.39 4.41 9.45
N GLU A 40 10.23 5.27 8.86
CA GLU A 40 11.39 5.84 9.57
C GLU A 40 10.95 6.60 10.83
N LEU A 41 9.97 7.48 10.71
CA LEU A 41 9.43 8.23 11.85
C LEU A 41 8.82 7.30 12.91
N ALA A 42 8.21 6.19 12.50
CA ALA A 42 7.68 5.19 13.42
C ALA A 42 8.80 4.48 14.19
N ILE A 43 9.95 4.20 13.56
CA ILE A 43 11.16 3.69 14.24
C ILE A 43 11.68 4.73 15.24
N GLU A 44 11.84 5.99 14.81
CA GLU A 44 12.34 7.08 15.67
C GLU A 44 11.46 7.28 16.91
N ARG A 45 10.15 7.06 16.78
CA ARG A 45 9.17 7.14 17.88
C ARG A 45 9.02 5.85 18.70
N GLY A 46 9.78 4.80 18.38
CA GLY A 46 9.70 3.50 19.05
C GLY A 46 8.39 2.75 18.82
N GLN A 47 7.64 3.09 17.76
CA GLN A 47 6.35 2.48 17.44
C GLN A 47 6.49 1.14 16.71
N ILE A 48 7.63 0.90 16.05
CA ILE A 48 8.00 -0.36 15.41
C ILE A 48 9.49 -0.67 15.70
N PRO A 49 9.95 -1.93 15.59
CA PRO A 49 11.32 -2.30 15.91
C PRO A 49 12.35 -1.56 15.05
N PRO A 50 13.50 -1.14 15.61
CA PRO A 50 14.57 -0.51 14.83
C PRO A 50 15.23 -1.44 13.82
N THR A 51 15.01 -2.76 13.95
CA THR A 51 15.47 -3.78 13.00
C THR A 51 14.53 -3.96 11.80
N THR A 52 13.46 -3.17 11.70
CA THR A 52 12.50 -3.28 10.60
C THR A 52 13.16 -2.90 9.28
N ASP A 53 13.09 -3.79 8.28
CA ASP A 53 13.48 -3.47 6.91
C ASP A 53 12.44 -2.52 6.30
N ILE A 54 12.73 -1.22 6.35
CA ILE A 54 11.84 -0.13 5.89
C ILE A 54 11.41 -0.36 4.45
N ARG A 55 12.32 -0.79 3.57
CA ARG A 55 12.04 -0.96 2.15
C ARG A 55 11.06 -2.12 1.93
N ARG A 56 11.27 -3.26 2.59
CA ARG A 56 10.33 -4.38 2.51
C ARG A 56 8.98 -4.03 3.13
N ALA A 57 8.98 -3.37 4.28
CA ALA A 57 7.76 -2.91 4.94
C ALA A 57 6.97 -1.93 4.06
N ALA A 58 7.65 -1.00 3.38
CA ALA A 58 7.01 -0.06 2.47
C ALA A 58 6.42 -0.73 1.22
N ILE A 59 7.12 -1.71 0.65
CA ILE A 59 6.58 -2.54 -0.44
C ILE A 59 5.32 -3.26 0.04
N GLY A 60 5.38 -3.90 1.20
CA GLY A 60 4.26 -4.64 1.78
C GLY A 60 3.05 -3.76 2.07
N LEU A 61 3.26 -2.62 2.73
CA LEU A 61 2.18 -1.70 3.10
C LEU A 61 1.54 -1.08 1.86
N PHE A 62 2.34 -0.69 0.87
CA PHE A 62 1.82 -0.18 -0.40
C PHE A 62 0.94 -1.23 -1.10
N SER A 63 1.41 -2.47 -1.21
CA SER A 63 0.65 -3.57 -1.81
C SER A 63 -0.62 -3.90 -1.04
N TYR A 64 -0.57 -3.84 0.29
CA TYR A 64 -1.74 -4.05 1.15
C TYR A 64 -2.80 -2.99 0.93
N ILE A 65 -2.43 -1.70 0.94
CA ILE A 65 -3.35 -0.58 0.68
C ILE A 65 -3.95 -0.65 -0.73
N ASP A 66 -3.12 -0.92 -1.75
CA ASP A 66 -3.57 -1.08 -3.14
C ASP A 66 -4.61 -2.21 -3.25
N GLY A 67 -4.34 -3.34 -2.59
CA GLY A 67 -5.26 -4.49 -2.52
C GLY A 67 -6.57 -4.17 -1.79
N LEU A 68 -6.52 -3.47 -0.65
CA LEU A 68 -7.73 -3.05 0.08
C LEU A 68 -8.63 -2.16 -0.78
N ILE A 69 -8.04 -1.22 -1.53
CA ILE A 69 -8.78 -0.33 -2.42
C ILE A 69 -9.41 -1.12 -3.57
N ILE A 70 -8.66 -2.05 -4.18
CA ILE A 70 -9.17 -2.88 -5.27
C ILE A 70 -10.31 -3.77 -4.80
N ASN A 71 -10.14 -4.48 -3.67
CA ASN A 71 -11.14 -5.38 -3.12
C ASN A 71 -12.42 -4.61 -2.75
N TRP A 72 -12.30 -3.50 -2.03
CA TRP A 72 -13.44 -2.66 -1.71
C TRP A 72 -14.13 -2.10 -2.96
N SER A 73 -13.38 -1.77 -4.01
CA SER A 73 -13.97 -1.29 -5.26
C SER A 73 -14.79 -2.37 -5.99
N MET A 74 -14.51 -3.65 -5.76
CA MET A 74 -15.29 -4.76 -6.33
C MET A 74 -16.57 -5.02 -5.53
N GLU A 75 -16.50 -4.89 -4.21
CA GLU A 75 -17.61 -5.18 -3.29
C GLU A 75 -17.82 -4.03 -2.29
N PRO A 76 -18.30 -2.85 -2.73
CA PRO A 76 -18.35 -1.65 -1.88
C PRO A 76 -19.34 -1.76 -0.72
N ASP A 77 -20.31 -2.67 -0.82
CA ASP A 77 -21.32 -2.92 0.21
C ASP A 77 -20.87 -3.95 1.26
N SER A 78 -19.70 -4.58 1.09
CA SER A 78 -19.17 -5.59 2.03
C SER A 78 -18.74 -4.98 3.36
N TYR A 79 -18.11 -3.81 3.33
CA TYR A 79 -17.72 -3.03 4.51
C TYR A 79 -17.40 -1.57 4.14
N SER A 80 -17.42 -0.69 5.14
CA SER A 80 -16.97 0.70 4.99
C SER A 80 -15.45 0.79 5.06
N LEU A 81 -14.77 0.93 3.92
CA LEU A 81 -13.31 1.10 3.91
C LEU A 81 -12.87 2.34 4.69
N ALA A 82 -13.64 3.42 4.65
CA ALA A 82 -13.31 4.66 5.36
C ALA A 82 -13.32 4.47 6.89
N GLU A 83 -14.26 3.70 7.41
CA GLU A 83 -14.36 3.42 8.85
C GLU A 83 -13.33 2.37 9.29
N GLN A 84 -13.01 1.40 8.43
CA GLN A 84 -12.11 0.28 8.74
C GLN A 84 -10.63 0.58 8.44
N ALA A 85 -10.32 1.65 7.71
CA ALA A 85 -8.96 1.95 7.27
C ALA A 85 -7.95 1.98 8.43
N GLY A 86 -8.28 2.62 9.55
CA GLY A 86 -7.39 2.67 10.72
C GLY A 86 -7.06 1.27 11.25
N ALA A 87 -8.09 0.47 11.55
CA ALA A 87 -7.93 -0.88 12.08
C ALA A 87 -7.19 -1.82 11.10
N LEU A 88 -7.44 -1.70 9.80
CA LEU A 88 -6.73 -2.47 8.77
C LEU A 88 -5.24 -2.14 8.73
N ILE A 89 -4.88 -0.85 8.84
CA ILE A 89 -3.48 -0.43 8.89
C ILE A 89 -2.83 -0.86 10.21
N ASP A 90 -3.55 -0.77 11.33
CA ASP A 90 -3.05 -1.23 12.62
C ASP A 90 -2.69 -2.72 12.60
N ILE A 91 -3.49 -3.57 11.94
CA ILE A 91 -3.16 -5.00 11.74
C ILE A 91 -1.79 -5.17 11.06
N PHE A 92 -1.50 -4.39 10.02
CA PHE A 92 -0.22 -4.45 9.32
C PHE A 92 0.93 -4.00 10.23
N ILE A 93 0.75 -2.87 10.93
CA ILE A 93 1.78 -2.31 11.81
C ILE A 93 2.05 -3.22 13.01
N ASP A 94 1.02 -3.83 13.58
CA ASP A 94 1.15 -4.83 14.65
C ASP A 94 1.90 -6.08 14.18
N GLY A 95 1.71 -6.47 12.92
CA GLY A 95 2.51 -7.52 12.28
C GLY A 95 4.01 -7.18 12.25
N LEU A 96 4.38 -5.93 12.00
CA LEU A 96 5.78 -5.48 12.02
C LEU A 96 6.39 -5.47 13.44
N ARG A 97 5.55 -5.31 14.48
CA ARG A 97 6.00 -5.34 15.88
C ARG A 97 6.37 -6.74 16.34
N GLN A 98 5.77 -7.76 15.73
CA GLN A 98 6.09 -9.15 16.02
C GLN A 98 7.39 -9.52 15.29
N ARG A 99 8.32 -10.18 15.99
CA ARG A 99 9.53 -10.69 15.32
C ARG A 99 9.07 -11.66 14.23
N VAL A 100 9.41 -11.37 12.98
CA VAL A 100 9.40 -12.38 11.92
C VAL A 100 10.42 -13.43 12.36
N THR A 101 9.96 -14.49 13.03
CA THR A 101 10.78 -15.66 13.30
C THR A 101 11.26 -16.14 11.94
N SER A 102 12.56 -16.06 11.72
CA SER A 102 13.21 -16.54 10.50
C SER A 102 12.66 -17.93 10.20
N TYR A 103 11.93 -18.08 9.09
CA TYR A 103 11.69 -19.39 8.52
C TYR A 103 13.07 -19.89 8.08
N SER A 104 13.68 -20.73 8.91
CA SER A 104 14.81 -21.56 8.51
C SER A 104 14.27 -22.58 7.51
N GLU A 105 14.62 -22.41 6.24
CA GLU A 105 14.75 -23.54 5.32
C GLU A 105 16.03 -24.32 5.62
#